data_AF-A0A960BYG8-F1
#
_entry.id   AF-A0A960BYG8-F1
#
_cell.length_a   1.000
_cell.length_b   1.000
_cell.length_c   1.000
_cell.angle_alpha   90.00
_cell.angle_beta   90.00
_cell.angle_gamma   90.00
#
_symmetry.space_group_name_H-M   'P 1'
#
loop_
_entity.id
_entity.type
_entity.pdbx_description
1 polymer ?
#
loop_
_entity_poly.entity_id
_entity_poly.type
_entity_poly.pdbx_seq_one_letter_code
_entity_poly.pdbx_strand_id
1 'polypeptide(L)'
;ATAVTRRTRSGSVHGPDQVMSLDQAMRAHTIDAARTLHREDLVGSITAGKLADFTELAADPWGVDPQQLADKATVTGTWLAGERVDLDRFLGAVGAVDGAPHAHLTTTPTPGCC
;
A
#
# COMPACT_ATOMS: atom_id res chain seq x y z
N ALA A 1 0.78 6.51 4.36
CA ALA A 1 0.48 7.70 5.20
C ALA A 1 -0.19 7.31 6.54
N THR A 2 -1.32 6.59 6.56
CA THR A 2 -2.07 6.32 7.81
C THR A 2 -1.28 5.64 8.93
N ALA A 3 -0.35 4.72 8.63
CA ALA A 3 0.49 4.08 9.66
C ALA A 3 1.32 5.09 10.48
N VAL A 4 1.76 6.19 9.84
CA VAL A 4 2.63 7.21 10.45
C VAL A 4 1.86 8.44 10.93
N THR A 5 0.67 8.71 10.39
CA THR A 5 -0.14 9.88 10.79
C THR A 5 -1.34 9.53 11.67
N ARG A 6 -1.79 8.27 11.61
CA ARG A 6 -3.05 7.79 12.23
C ARG A 6 -4.28 8.63 11.87
N ARG A 7 -4.23 9.39 10.77
CA ARG A 7 -5.35 10.17 10.26
C ARG A 7 -6.32 9.30 9.47
N THR A 8 -7.59 9.40 9.83
CA THR A 8 -8.71 8.80 9.12
C THR A 8 -9.06 9.63 7.88
N ARG A 9 -9.91 9.09 7.01
CA ARG A 9 -10.41 9.81 5.83
C ARG A 9 -11.27 11.03 6.20
N SER A 10 -11.89 11.05 7.38
CA SER A 10 -12.64 12.20 7.90
C SER A 10 -11.75 13.27 8.56
N GLY A 11 -10.44 13.03 8.67
CA GLY A 11 -9.45 13.98 9.19
C GLY A 11 -9.14 13.84 10.68
N SER A 12 -9.89 13.01 11.43
CA SER A 12 -9.62 12.71 12.83
C SER A 12 -8.37 11.84 12.99
N VAL A 13 -7.72 11.90 14.16
CA VAL A 13 -6.59 11.03 14.51
C VAL A 13 -7.10 9.90 15.39
N HIS A 14 -6.94 8.65 14.97
CA HIS A 14 -7.42 7.46 15.68
C HIS A 14 -6.28 6.68 16.31
N GLY A 15 -6.29 6.47 17.63
CA GLY A 15 -5.19 5.77 18.34
C GLY A 15 -3.84 6.47 18.16
N PRO A 16 -3.67 7.70 18.67
CA PRO A 16 -2.45 8.51 18.49
C PRO A 16 -1.20 7.87 19.11
N ASP A 17 -1.38 7.02 20.13
CA ASP A 17 -0.36 6.21 20.78
C ASP A 17 0.17 5.06 19.89
N GLN A 18 -0.55 4.73 18.82
CA GLN A 18 -0.19 3.67 17.86
C GLN A 18 0.54 4.21 16.62
N VAL A 19 0.99 5.46 16.64
CA VAL A 19 1.79 6.04 15.55
C VAL A 19 3.10 5.26 15.41
N MET A 20 3.40 4.86 14.18
CA MET A 20 4.68 4.24 13.83
C MET A 20 5.63 5.28 13.24
N SER A 21 6.93 5.10 13.46
CA SER A 21 7.95 5.79 12.65
C SER A 21 7.85 5.36 11.18
N LEU A 22 8.38 6.18 10.27
CA LEU A 22 8.40 5.85 8.85
C LEU A 22 9.15 4.54 8.57
N ASP A 23 10.29 4.32 9.22
CA ASP A 23 11.06 3.08 9.08
C ASP A 23 10.28 1.85 9.55
N GLN A 24 9.56 1.94 10.67
CA GLN A 24 8.70 0.86 11.15
C GLN A 24 7.57 0.59 10.15
N ALA A 25 6.93 1.63 9.61
CA ALA A 25 5.88 1.48 8.62
C ALA A 25 6.39 0.83 7.33
N MET A 26 7.56 1.26 6.84
CA MET A 26 8.18 0.68 5.64
C MET A 26 8.53 -0.80 5.85
N ARG A 27 9.11 -1.17 6.99
CA ARG A 27 9.41 -2.58 7.30
C ARG A 27 8.14 -3.42 7.43
N ALA A 28 7.12 -2.90 8.13
CA ALA A 28 5.84 -3.57 8.31
C ALA A 28 5.15 -3.87 6.97
N HIS A 29 5.24 -2.96 5.99
CA HIS A 29 4.70 -3.18 4.65
C HIS A 29 5.58 -4.02 3.73
N THR A 30 6.83 -4.33 4.11
CA THR A 30 7.80 -5.02 3.25
C THR A 30 8.38 -6.26 3.94
N ILE A 31 9.57 -6.14 4.54
CA ILE A 31 10.33 -7.30 5.03
C ILE A 31 9.65 -8.00 6.21
N ASP A 32 8.95 -7.28 7.09
CA ASP A 32 8.27 -7.91 8.23
C ASP A 32 6.97 -8.63 7.80
N ALA A 33 6.29 -8.13 6.76
CA ALA A 33 5.21 -8.85 6.11
C ALA A 33 5.74 -10.13 5.42
N ALA A 34 6.87 -10.05 4.71
CA ALA A 34 7.49 -11.21 4.09
C ALA A 34 7.88 -12.28 5.12
N ARG A 35 8.45 -11.88 6.27
CA ARG A 35 8.75 -12.77 7.40
C ARG A 35 7.51 -13.43 7.98
N THR A 36 6.42 -12.69 8.13
CA THR A 36 5.14 -13.25 8.62
C THR A 36 4.65 -14.37 7.70
N LEU A 37 4.91 -14.25 6.39
CA LEU A 37 4.58 -15.24 5.38
C LEU A 37 5.66 -16.33 5.18
N HIS A 38 6.77 -16.30 5.93
CA HIS A 38 7.96 -17.14 5.75
C HIS A 38 8.49 -17.08 4.30
N ARG A 39 8.52 -15.87 3.74
CA ARG A 39 8.95 -15.56 2.36
C ARG A 39 10.04 -14.49 2.30
N GLU A 40 10.66 -14.18 3.43
CA GLU A 40 11.72 -13.19 3.54
C GLU A 40 12.93 -13.52 2.66
N ASP A 41 13.19 -14.79 2.36
CA ASP A 41 14.27 -15.18 1.43
C ASP A 41 13.90 -14.97 -0.04
N LEU A 42 12.63 -14.69 -0.33
CA LEU A 42 12.10 -14.54 -1.70
C LEU A 42 11.69 -13.10 -2.03
N VAL A 43 11.06 -12.38 -1.09
CA VAL A 43 10.48 -11.03 -1.30
C VAL A 43 10.70 -10.11 -0.09
N GLY A 44 10.26 -8.85 -0.22
CA GLY A 44 10.20 -7.89 0.89
C GLY A 44 11.48 -7.08 1.12
N SER A 45 12.55 -7.30 0.34
CA SER A 45 13.71 -6.38 0.27
C SER A 45 14.37 -6.44 -1.11
N ILE A 46 15.05 -5.35 -1.47
CA ILE A 46 15.86 -5.31 -2.70
C ILE A 46 17.24 -5.87 -2.38
N THR A 47 17.47 -7.13 -2.75
CA THR A 47 18.71 -7.86 -2.48
C THR A 47 18.91 -8.91 -3.57
N ALA A 48 20.15 -9.11 -4.02
CA ALA A 48 20.47 -10.12 -5.03
C ALA A 48 20.01 -11.51 -4.57
N GLY A 49 19.39 -12.27 -5.49
CA GLY A 49 18.82 -13.59 -5.22
C GLY A 49 17.32 -13.60 -4.91
N LYS A 50 16.72 -12.45 -4.60
CA LYS A 50 15.26 -12.31 -4.40
C LYS A 50 14.54 -11.98 -5.71
N LEU A 51 13.21 -12.14 -5.70
CA LEU A 51 12.37 -11.63 -6.80
C LEU A 51 12.49 -10.11 -6.85
N ALA A 52 12.53 -9.58 -8.08
CA ALA A 52 12.50 -8.14 -8.34
C ALA A 52 11.06 -7.61 -8.23
N ASP A 53 10.51 -7.70 -7.01
CA ASP A 53 9.20 -7.18 -6.61
C ASP A 53 9.40 -5.83 -5.93
N PHE A 54 9.09 -4.74 -6.63
CA PHE A 54 9.25 -3.39 -6.08
C PHE A 54 8.30 -2.40 -6.75
N THR A 55 8.26 -1.20 -6.16
CA THR A 55 7.40 -0.10 -6.59
C THR A 55 8.27 1.13 -6.81
N GLU A 56 8.06 1.81 -7.91
CA GLU A 56 8.64 3.13 -8.18
C GLU A 56 7.74 4.20 -7.56
N LEU A 57 8.34 5.14 -6.83
CA LEU A 57 7.63 6.23 -6.19
C LEU A 57 8.04 7.57 -6.81
N ALA A 58 7.06 8.46 -7.01
CA ALA A 58 7.29 9.79 -7.57
C ALA A 58 8.15 10.71 -6.67
N ALA A 59 8.22 10.42 -5.37
CA ALA A 59 9.00 11.15 -4.40
C ALA A 59 9.62 10.21 -3.35
N ASP A 60 10.76 10.62 -2.81
CA ASP A 60 11.40 9.96 -1.67
C ASP A 60 10.52 10.09 -0.41
N PRO A 61 10.02 8.97 0.15
CA PRO A 61 9.20 9.00 1.37
C PRO A 61 9.90 9.65 2.57
N TRP A 62 11.23 9.59 2.66
CA TRP A 62 11.99 10.20 3.77
C TRP A 62 12.18 11.72 3.59
N GLY A 63 11.96 12.24 2.39
CA GLY A 63 12.03 13.67 2.07
C GLY A 63 10.66 14.39 2.07
N VAL A 64 9.59 13.69 2.41
CA VAL A 64 8.21 14.18 2.33
C VAL A 64 7.58 14.26 3.73
N ASP A 65 6.82 15.33 3.99
CA ASP A 65 6.00 15.43 5.21
C ASP A 65 5.07 14.20 5.29
N PRO A 66 5.03 13.46 6.42
CA PRO A 66 4.13 12.33 6.62
C PRO A 66 2.67 12.58 6.23
N GLN A 67 2.18 13.82 6.40
CA GLN A 67 0.82 14.23 6.02
C GLN A 67 0.60 14.27 4.51
N GLN A 68 1.66 14.46 3.72
CA GLN A 68 1.63 14.57 2.26
C GLN A 68 2.13 13.31 1.55
N LEU A 69 2.51 12.26 2.28
CA LEU A 69 3.03 11.01 1.70
C LEU A 69 2.10 10.41 0.64
N ALA A 70 0.79 10.38 0.90
CA ALA A 70 -0.19 9.80 -0.03
C ALA A 70 -0.31 10.59 -1.34
N ASP A 71 -0.11 11.91 -1.28
CA ASP A 71 -0.28 12.81 -2.42
C ASP A 71 1.02 12.95 -3.23
N LYS A 72 2.18 12.87 -2.56
CA LYS A 72 3.49 13.12 -3.18
C LYS A 72 4.26 11.86 -3.54
N ALA A 73 4.25 10.84 -2.69
CA ALA A 73 4.95 9.57 -2.96
C ALA A 73 4.00 8.59 -3.66
N THR A 74 3.41 9.03 -4.77
CA THR A 74 2.51 8.21 -5.58
C THR A 74 3.29 7.14 -6.34
N VAL A 75 2.62 6.02 -6.63
CA VAL A 75 3.21 4.91 -7.39
C VAL A 75 3.26 5.27 -8.88
N THR A 76 4.44 5.26 -9.47
CA THR A 76 4.66 5.49 -10.91
C THR A 76 4.91 4.21 -11.70
N GLY A 77 5.16 3.11 -11.00
CA GLY A 77 5.41 1.80 -11.60
C GLY A 77 5.41 0.70 -10.55
N THR A 78 4.99 -0.49 -10.97
CA THR A 78 5.06 -1.70 -10.15
C THR A 78 5.78 -2.76 -10.96
N TRP A 79 6.71 -3.45 -10.32
CA TRP A 79 7.48 -4.55 -10.91
C TRP A 79 7.18 -5.82 -10.13
N LEU A 80 6.93 -6.91 -10.86
CA LEU A 80 6.71 -8.24 -10.31
C LEU A 80 7.63 -9.21 -11.04
N ALA A 81 8.46 -9.92 -10.29
CA ALA A 81 9.46 -10.87 -10.80
C ALA A 81 10.35 -10.29 -11.92
N GLY A 82 10.62 -8.98 -11.88
CA GLY A 82 11.46 -8.30 -12.87
C GLY A 82 10.73 -7.78 -14.11
N GLU A 83 9.41 -7.96 -14.19
CA GLU A 83 8.58 -7.44 -15.27
C GLU A 83 7.74 -6.24 -14.79
N ARG A 84 7.71 -5.17 -15.57
CA ARG A 84 6.88 -3.99 -15.26
C ARG A 84 5.42 -4.32 -15.57
N VAL A 85 4.54 -4.07 -14.60
CA VAL A 85 3.10 -4.27 -14.75
C VAL A 85 2.54 -3.29 -15.78
N ASP A 86 1.89 -3.82 -16.82
CA ASP A 86 1.06 -3.05 -17.74
C ASP A 86 -0.23 -2.65 -17.01
N LEU A 87 -0.30 -1.38 -16.62
CA LEU A 87 -1.41 -0.86 -15.82
C LEU A 87 -2.72 -0.85 -16.60
N ASP A 88 -2.70 -0.52 -17.90
CA ASP A 88 -3.90 -0.45 -18.72
C ASP A 88 -4.50 -1.85 -18.90
N ARG A 89 -3.64 -2.83 -19.19
CA ARG A 89 -4.05 -4.24 -19.26
C ARG A 89 -4.59 -4.73 -17.91
N PHE A 90 -3.92 -4.40 -16.80
CA PHE A 90 -4.35 -4.81 -15.47
C PHE A 90 -5.72 -4.23 -15.10
N LEU A 91 -5.90 -2.92 -15.29
CA LEU A 91 -7.18 -2.25 -15.00
C LEU A 91 -8.29 -2.74 -15.92
N GLY A 92 -7.99 -3.02 -17.19
CA GLY A 92 -8.93 -3.66 -18.11
C GLY A 92 -9.40 -5.03 -17.61
N ALA A 93 -8.49 -5.85 -17.06
CA ALA A 93 -8.84 -7.14 -16.48
C ALA A 93 -9.68 -7.00 -15.20
N VAL A 94 -9.36 -6.04 -14.32
CA VAL A 94 -10.13 -5.76 -13.10
C VAL A 94 -11.54 -5.26 -13.43
N GLY A 95 -11.68 -4.37 -14.42
CA GLY A 95 -12.97 -3.83 -14.84
C GLY A 95 -13.90 -4.87 -15.46
N ALA A 96 -13.37 -5.98 -15.96
CA ALA A 96 -14.16 -7.09 -16.51
C ALA A 96 -14.74 -8.04 -15.44
N VAL A 97 -14.35 -7.88 -14.16
CA VAL A 97 -14.86 -8.71 -13.07
C VAL A 97 -16.31 -8.31 -12.76
N ASP A 98 -17.24 -9.26 -12.84
CA ASP A 98 -18.65 -9.03 -12.53
C ASP A 98 -18.85 -8.81 -11.02
N GLY A 99 -19.07 -7.56 -10.63
CA GLY A 99 -19.42 -7.17 -9.27
C GLY A 99 -20.92 -7.27 -8.95
N ALA A 100 -21.78 -7.59 -9.92
CA ALA A 100 -23.24 -7.58 -9.74
C ALA A 100 -23.76 -8.47 -8.59
N PRO A 101 -23.19 -9.66 -8.32
CA PRO A 101 -23.59 -10.47 -7.16
C PRO A 101 -23.41 -9.75 -5.82
N HIS A 102 -22.54 -8.74 -5.78
CA HIS A 102 -22.19 -7.98 -4.58
C HIS A 102 -22.66 -6.52 -4.62
N ALA A 103 -23.58 -6.17 -5.53
CA ALA A 103 -24.10 -4.80 -5.64
C ALA A 103 -24.77 -4.28 -4.34
N HIS A 104 -25.23 -5.17 -3.46
CA HIS A 104 -25.80 -4.81 -2.16
C HIS A 104 -24.76 -4.20 -1.18
N LEU A 105 -23.46 -4.43 -1.39
CA LEU A 105 -22.40 -3.88 -0.53
C LEU A 105 -22.15 -2.40 -0.77
N THR A 106 -22.49 -1.88 -1.96
CA THR A 106 -22.29 -0.45 -2.30
C THR A 106 -23.47 0.43 -1.86
N THR A 107 -24.61 -0.18 -1.52
CA THR A 107 -25.83 0.51 -1.11
C THR A 107 -26.13 0.39 0.38
N THR A 108 -25.32 -0.38 1.12
CA THR A 108 -25.46 -0.50 2.58
C THR A 108 -24.99 0.81 3.23
N PRO A 109 -25.85 1.53 3.98
CA PRO A 109 -25.44 2.73 4.69
C PRO A 109 -24.37 2.35 5.72
N THR A 110 -23.13 2.78 5.49
CA THR A 110 -22.05 2.59 6.46
C THR A 110 -22.37 3.43 7.69
N PRO A 111 -22.60 2.84 8.88
CA PRO A 111 -22.68 3.62 10.10
C PRO A 111 -21.37 4.40 10.22
N GLY A 112 -21.44 5.69 10.55
CA GLY A 112 -20.25 6.48 10.80
C GLY A 112 -19.42 5.80 11.88
N CYS A 113 -18.29 5.22 11.51
CA CYS A 113 -17.35 4.65 12.47
C CYS A 113 -16.69 5.83 13.20
N CYS A 114 -16.82 5.84 14.53
CA CYS A 114 -16.32 6.85 15.44
C CYS A 114 -14.79 7.02 15.37
#